data_AF-A0A1H1NPW7-F1
#
_entry.id   AF-A0A1H1NPW7-F1
#
_cell.length_a   1.000
_cell.length_b   1.000
_cell.length_c   1.000
_cell.angle_alpha   90.00
_cell.angle_beta   90.00
_cell.angle_gamma   90.00
#
_symmetry.space_group_name_H-M   'P 1'
#
loop_
_entity.id
_entity.type
_entity.pdbx_description
1 polymer ?
#
loop_
_entity_poly.entity_id
_entity_poly.type
_entity_poly.pdbx_seq_one_letter_code
_entity_poly.pdbx_strand_id
1 'polypeptide(L)'
;MKQTNLYNMASRCGFKVTVFSDHPDFFSSWSLNIRKDDKKYMIENDGRDGWLMFYQENEPNKFKEIDKKISHAMDDNEKMNQCESWLLSV
;
A
#
# COMPACT_ATOMS: atom_id res chain seq x y z
N MET A 1 11.79 -0.61 1.54
CA MET A 1 11.31 -0.32 0.17
C MET A 1 11.62 1.11 -0.26
N LYS A 2 11.97 1.33 -1.54
CA LYS A 2 12.17 2.67 -2.12
C LYS A 2 10.86 3.24 -2.64
N GLN A 3 10.56 4.51 -2.33
CA GLN A 3 9.37 5.24 -2.81
C GLN A 3 9.18 5.15 -4.33
N THR A 4 10.25 5.28 -5.10
CA THR A 4 10.21 5.22 -6.57
C THR A 4 9.66 3.88 -7.08
N ASN A 5 9.92 2.77 -6.38
CA ASN A 5 9.41 1.45 -6.77
C ASN A 5 7.90 1.36 -6.55
N LEU A 6 7.40 1.91 -5.43
CA LEU A 6 5.97 1.97 -5.13
C LEU A 6 5.22 2.80 -6.17
N TYR A 7 5.79 3.94 -6.57
CA TYR A 7 5.20 4.83 -7.57
C TYR A 7 5.15 4.17 -8.94
N ASN A 8 6.25 3.53 -9.35
CA ASN A 8 6.32 2.81 -10.61
C ASN A 8 5.32 1.65 -10.64
N MET A 9 5.20 0.87 -9.56
CA MET A 9 4.24 -0.23 -9.46
C MET A 9 2.80 0.26 -9.53
N ALA A 10 2.44 1.31 -8.78
CA ALA A 10 1.11 1.90 -8.83
C ALA A 10 0.78 2.36 -10.27
N SER A 11 1.72 3.07 -10.91
CA SER A 11 1.55 3.54 -12.29
C SER A 11 1.39 2.38 -13.29
N ARG A 12 2.17 1.30 -13.17
CA ARG A 12 2.03 0.11 -14.03
C ARG A 12 0.66 -0.57 -13.88
N CYS A 13 0.10 -0.54 -12.68
CA CYS A 13 -1.23 -1.09 -12.39
C CYS A 13 -2.38 -0.14 -12.78
N GLY A 14 -2.08 1.03 -13.37
CA GLY A 14 -3.09 2.02 -13.77
C GLY A 14 -3.60 2.91 -12.62
N PHE A 15 -2.86 2.99 -11.51
CA PHE A 15 -3.19 3.85 -10.37
C PHE A 15 -2.35 5.12 -10.37
N LYS A 16 -2.96 6.21 -9.91
CA LYS A 16 -2.27 7.44 -9.57
C LYS A 16 -2.02 7.50 -8.07
N VAL A 17 -0.77 7.71 -7.66
CA VAL A 17 -0.43 8.00 -6.27
C VAL A 17 -0.96 9.39 -5.90
N THR A 18 -1.71 9.48 -4.81
CA THR A 18 -2.25 10.75 -4.30
C THR A 18 -1.43 11.26 -3.12
N VAL A 19 -1.05 10.36 -2.20
CA VAL A 19 -0.24 10.68 -1.01
C VAL A 19 0.67 9.50 -0.70
N PHE A 20 1.92 9.78 -0.37
CA PHE A 20 2.84 8.82 0.23
C PHE A 20 3.36 9.40 1.54
N SER A 21 3.28 8.61 2.60
CA SER A 21 3.77 8.97 3.93
C SER A 21 4.84 7.96 4.33
N ASP A 22 6.04 8.44 4.59
CA ASP A 22 7.16 7.62 5.04
C ASP A 22 7.51 7.99 6.48
N HIS A 23 7.65 6.97 7.33
CA HIS A 23 7.96 7.12 8.74
C HIS A 23 9.14 6.21 9.11
N PRO A 24 10.35 6.48 8.57
CA PRO A 24 11.52 5.62 8.75
C PRO A 24 11.89 5.44 10.24
N ASP A 25 11.74 6.50 11.04
CA ASP A 25 12.01 6.49 12.48
C ASP A 25 10.95 5.72 13.30
N PHE A 26 9.82 5.35 12.68
CA PHE A 26 8.74 4.60 13.31
C PHE A 26 8.67 3.19 12.73
N PHE A 27 9.66 2.38 13.08
CA PHE A 27 9.75 0.97 12.64
C PHE A 27 9.76 0.79 11.12
N SER A 28 10.20 1.81 10.35
CA SER A 28 10.12 1.80 8.89
C SER A 28 8.70 1.62 8.34
N SER A 29 7.69 2.12 9.05
CA SER A 29 6.30 2.15 8.60
C SER A 29 6.11 3.16 7.46
N TRP A 30 5.20 2.84 6.54
CA TRP A 30 4.85 3.74 5.45
C TRP A 30 3.42 3.47 4.98
N SER A 31 2.80 4.47 4.37
CA SER A 31 1.50 4.31 3.70
C SER A 31 1.47 4.96 2.33
N LEU A 32 0.72 4.34 1.43
CA LEU A 32 0.57 4.75 0.05
C LEU A 32 -0.93 4.85 -0.28
N ASN A 33 -1.40 6.09 -0.46
CA ASN A 33 -2.73 6.37 -0.95
C ASN A 33 -2.70 6.48 -2.47
N ILE A 34 -3.64 5.78 -3.10
CA ILE A 34 -3.72 5.68 -4.56
C ILE A 34 -5.18 5.79 -5.02
N ARG A 35 -5.35 6.18 -6.29
CA ARG A 35 -6.66 6.31 -6.92
C ARG A 35 -6.65 5.68 -8.32
N LYS A 36 -7.74 5.01 -8.66
CA LYS A 36 -8.09 4.55 -10.01
C LYS A 36 -9.57 4.84 -10.23
N ASP A 37 -9.87 5.55 -11.31
CA ASP A 37 -11.20 6.11 -11.59
C ASP A 37 -11.71 6.92 -10.39
N ASP A 38 -12.89 6.59 -9.85
CA ASP A 38 -13.49 7.23 -8.68
C ASP A 38 -13.24 6.48 -7.36
N LYS A 39 -12.44 5.42 -7.38
CA LYS A 39 -12.14 4.61 -6.20
C LYS A 39 -10.79 5.01 -5.60
N LYS A 40 -10.74 5.14 -4.27
CA LYS A 40 -9.50 5.35 -3.51
C LYS A 40 -9.14 4.12 -2.70
N TYR A 41 -7.84 3.87 -2.62
CA TYR A 41 -7.27 2.76 -1.89
C TYR A 41 -6.07 3.24 -1.08
N MET A 42 -5.74 2.47 -0.04
CA MET A 42 -4.55 2.69 0.76
C MET A 42 -3.83 1.36 0.96
N ILE A 43 -2.52 1.36 0.80
CA ILE A 43 -1.65 0.28 1.27
C ILE A 43 -0.87 0.83 2.45
N GLU A 44 -0.82 0.09 3.55
CA GLU A 44 -0.06 0.44 4.74
C GLU A 44 0.89 -0.70 5.10
N ASN A 45 2.16 -0.36 5.27
CA ASN A 45 3.12 -1.23 5.93
C ASN A 45 3.30 -0.73 7.37
N ASP A 46 2.76 -1.48 8.30
CA ASP A 46 3.01 -1.31 9.72
C ASP A 46 4.24 -2.13 10.11
N GLY A 47 5.39 -1.47 10.20
CA GLY A 47 6.64 -2.12 10.56
C GLY A 47 6.76 -2.46 12.04
N ARG A 48 5.88 -1.93 12.91
CA ARG A 48 5.90 -2.23 14.34
C ARG A 48 5.35 -3.62 14.61
N ASP A 49 4.14 -3.87 14.13
CA ASP A 49 3.45 -5.15 14.34
C ASP A 49 3.71 -6.13 13.17
N GLY A 50 4.44 -5.68 12.14
CA GLY A 50 4.86 -6.49 11.01
C GLY A 50 3.70 -6.87 10.11
N TRP A 51 2.84 -5.90 9.79
CA TRP A 51 1.70 -6.06 8.89
C TRP A 51 1.88 -5.30 7.59
N LEU A 52 1.30 -5.85 6.52
CA LEU A 52 1.04 -5.16 5.27
C LEU A 52 -0.46 -5.26 5.03
N MET A 53 -1.13 -4.13 4.89
CA MET A 53 -2.59 -4.03 4.89
C MET A 53 -3.06 -3.27 3.65
N PHE A 54 -4.20 -3.69 3.11
CA PHE A 54 -4.82 -3.08 1.94
C PHE A 54 -6.24 -2.66 2.26
N TYR A 55 -6.57 -1.43 1.88
CA TYR A 55 -7.84 -0.80 2.20
C TYR A 55 -8.49 -0.17 0.97
N GLN A 56 -9.81 -0.05 1.00
CA GLN A 56 -10.60 0.76 0.07
C GLN A 56 -11.44 1.79 0.84
N GLU A 57 -11.49 3.01 0.32
CA GLU A 57 -12.41 4.03 0.79
C GLU A 57 -13.83 3.69 0.33
N ASN A 58 -14.75 3.47 1.27
CA ASN A 58 -16.16 3.16 1.00
C ASN A 58 -17.09 4.35 1.31
N GLU A 59 -16.67 5.21 2.24
CA GLU A 59 -17.27 6.51 2.55
C GLU A 59 -16.16 7.55 2.66
N PRO A 60 -16.44 8.86 2.52
CA PRO A 60 -15.42 9.89 2.61
C PRO A 60 -14.56 9.77 3.88
N ASN A 61 -13.25 9.57 3.68
CA ASN A 61 -12.24 9.36 4.72
C ASN A 61 -12.45 8.13 5.62
N LYS A 62 -13.29 7.18 5.22
CA LYS A 62 -13.43 5.88 5.90
C LYS A 62 -12.88 4.78 5.01
N PHE A 63 -11.80 4.19 5.47
CA PHE A 63 -11.14 3.08 4.81
C PHE A 63 -11.58 1.77 5.46
N LYS A 64 -12.03 0.83 4.63
CA LYS A 64 -12.33 -0.52 5.04
C LYS A 64 -11.18 -1.43 4.60
N GLU A 65 -10.69 -2.26 5.52
CA GLU A 65 -9.70 -3.29 5.22
C GLU A 65 -10.27 -4.29 4.23
N ILE A 66 -9.53 -4.56 3.16
CA ILE A 66 -9.81 -5.59 2.15
C ILE A 66 -9.03 -6.85 2.47
N ASP A 67 -7.73 -6.71 2.74
CA ASP A 67 -6.82 -7.83 2.99
C ASP A 67 -5.64 -7.39 3.86
N LYS A 68 -5.01 -8.35 4.51
CA LYS A 68 -3.90 -8.18 5.45
C LYS A 68 -2.94 -9.36 5.36
N LYS A 69 -1.63 -9.07 5.33
CA LYS A 69 -0.55 -10.06 5.27
C LYS A 69 0.51 -9.78 6.33
N ILE A 70 1.13 -10.84 6.83
CA ILE A 70 2.29 -10.76 7.71
C ILE A 70 3.49 -10.28 6.89
N SER A 71 4.06 -9.11 7.23
CA SER A 71 5.13 -8.46 6.47
C SER A 71 6.53 -8.65 7.05
N HIS A 72 6.65 -9.05 8.33
CA HIS A 72 7.97 -9.24 8.97
C HIS A 72 8.79 -10.38 8.36
N ALA A 73 8.11 -11.38 7.77
CA ALA A 73 8.73 -12.49 7.06
C ALA A 73 8.99 -12.18 5.57
N MET A 74 8.54 -11.03 5.07
CA MET A 74 8.64 -10.66 3.66
C MET A 74 9.84 -9.75 3.42
N ASP A 75 10.61 -10.04 2.38
CA ASP A 75 11.57 -9.09 1.83
C ASP A 75 10.88 -7.94 1.05
N ASP A 76 11.66 -6.95 0.61
CA ASP A 76 11.12 -5.81 -0.13
C ASP A 76 10.48 -6.21 -1.47
N ASN A 77 10.96 -7.27 -2.14
CA ASN A 77 10.39 -7.74 -3.40
C ASN A 77 9.07 -8.48 -3.18
N GLU A 78 8.98 -9.31 -2.15
CA GLU A 78 7.77 -10.03 -1.77
C GLU A 78 6.65 -9.05 -1.38
N LYS A 79 6.98 -8.01 -0.59
CA LYS A 79 6.03 -6.93 -0.28
C LYS A 79 5.58 -6.20 -1.55
N MET A 80 6.50 -5.90 -2.47
CA MET A 80 6.16 -5.26 -3.75
C MET A 80 5.23 -6.13 -4.60
N ASN A 81 5.52 -7.43 -4.72
CA ASN A 81 4.69 -8.37 -5.46
C ASN A 81 3.30 -8.49 -4.84
N GLN A 82 3.21 -8.50 -3.51
CA GLN A 82 1.93 -8.52 -2.80
C GLN A 82 1.12 -7.24 -3.06
N CYS A 83 1.77 -6.07 -3.04
CA CYS A 83 1.13 -4.80 -3.39
C CYS A 83 0.60 -4.83 -4.83
N GLU A 84 1.43 -5.23 -5.80
CA GLU A 84 1.08 -5.33 -7.21
C GLU A 84 -0.10 -6.31 -7.43
N SER A 85 -0.09 -7.47 -6.75
CA SER A 85 -1.18 -8.44 -6.79
C SER A 85 -2.51 -7.84 -6.32
N TRP A 86 -2.51 -7.03 -5.26
CA TRP A 86 -3.72 -6.36 -4.80
C TRP A 86 -4.24 -5.36 -5.82
N LEU A 87 -3.36 -4.54 -6.38
CA LEU A 87 -3.77 -3.51 -7.36
C LEU A 87 -4.32 -4.11 -8.66
N LEU A 88 -3.79 -5.25 -9.10
CA LEU A 88 -4.28 -5.98 -10.27
C LEU A 88 -5.61 -6.70 -10.01
N SER A 89 -5.99 -6.91 -8.75
CA SER A 89 -7.23 -7.61 -8.37
C SER A 89 -8.47 -6.71 -8.28
N VAL A 90 -8.32 -5.38 -8.44
CA VAL A 90 -9.38 -4.37 -8.19
C VAL A 90 -9.72 -3.44 -9.35
#